data_AF-A0A7K2ZIV6-F1
#
_entry.id   AF-A0A7K2ZIV6-F1
#
_cell.length_a   1.000
_cell.length_b   1.000
_cell.length_c   1.000
_cell.angle_alpha   90.00
_cell.angle_beta   90.00
_cell.angle_gamma   90.00
#
_symmetry.space_group_name_H-M   'P 1'
#
loop_
_entity.id
_entity.type
_entity.pdbx_description
1 polymer ?
#
loop_
_entity_poly.entity_id
_entity_poly.type
_entity_poly.pdbx_seq_one_letter_code
_entity_poly.pdbx_strand_id
1 'polypeptide(L)' 'MAEPRIPEEMLGNYAQILGEVATTGRRLTRNELEMRRALGREAA' A
#
# COMPACT_ATOMS: atom_id res chain seq x y z
N MET A 1 -9.83 18.66 6.71
CA MET A 1 -8.43 18.17 6.64
C MET A 1 -8.25 17.60 5.25
N ALA A 2 -7.38 18.17 4.43
CA ALA A 2 -7.09 17.57 3.12
C ALA A 2 -6.20 16.34 3.36
N GLU A 3 -6.66 15.17 2.92
CA GLU A 3 -5.85 13.96 2.99
C GLU A 3 -4.59 14.17 2.12
N PRO A 4 -3.40 13.83 2.63
CA PRO A 4 -2.20 13.88 1.82
C PRO A 4 -2.41 12.97 0.60
N ARG A 5 -2.49 13.56 -0.59
CA ARG A 5 -2.56 12.81 -1.84
C ARG A 5 -1.20 12.20 -2.09
N ILE A 6 -1.07 10.94 -1.72
CA ILE A 6 0.12 10.17 -2.08
C ILE A 6 0.03 9.94 -3.59
N PRO A 7 1.08 10.29 -4.37
CA PRO A 7 1.06 10.10 -5.81
C PRO A 7 0.69 8.66 -6.13
N GLU A 8 -0.22 8.46 -7.09
CA GLU A 8 -0.60 7.11 -7.56
C GLU A 8 0.62 6.30 -7.99
N GLU A 9 1.69 6.97 -8.42
CA GLU A 9 2.95 6.34 -8.80
C GLU A 9 3.74 5.81 -7.59
N MET A 10 3.59 6.44 -6.41
CA MET A 10 4.39 6.13 -5.21
C MET A 10 3.74 5.03 -4.34
N LEU A 11 2.42 4.90 -4.37
CA LEU A 11 1.69 3.83 -3.66
C LEU A 11 0.87 2.91 -4.56
N GLY A 12 0.57 3.28 -5.80
CA GLY A 12 -0.20 2.47 -6.74
C GLY A 12 -1.47 1.86 -6.13
N ASN A 13 -1.74 0.62 -6.53
CA ASN A 13 -2.83 -0.21 -5.99
C ASN A 13 -2.69 -0.53 -4.49
N TYR A 14 -1.57 -0.17 -3.84
CA TYR A 14 -1.36 -0.49 -2.43
C TYR A 14 -2.25 0.33 -1.50
N ALA A 15 -2.56 1.59 -1.85
CA ALA A 15 -3.52 2.40 -1.09
C ALA A 15 -4.91 1.75 -1.08
N GLN A 16 -5.33 1.20 -2.23
CA GLN A 16 -6.57 0.44 -2.35
C GLN A 16 -6.54 -0.85 -1.51
N ILE A 17 -5.46 -1.62 -1.59
CA ILE A 17 -5.28 -2.85 -0.80
C ILE A 17 -5.36 -2.56 0.70
N LEU A 18 -4.71 -1.49 1.17
CA LEU A 18 -4.79 -1.09 2.57
C LEU A 18 -6.19 -0.65 2.98
N GLY A 19 -6.92 0.04 2.10
CA GLY A 19 -8.32 0.41 2.33
C GLY A 19 -9.22 -0.82 2.49
N GLU A 20 -9.06 -1.81 1.61
CA GLU A 20 -9.80 -3.07 1.70
C GLU A 20 -9.45 -3.85 2.98
N VAL A 21 -8.16 -3.95 3.32
CA VAL A 21 -7.69 -4.61 4.54
C VAL A 21 -8.22 -3.92 5.80
N ALA A 22 -8.17 -2.59 5.86
CA ALA A 22 -8.69 -1.83 6.98
C ALA A 22 -10.21 -1.98 7.15
N THR A 23 -10.93 -2.04 6.03
CA THR A 23 -12.40 -2.18 6.03
C THR A 23 -12.84 -3.61 6.37
N THR A 24 -12.12 -4.62 5.89
CA THR A 24 -12.51 -6.04 6.01
C THR A 24 -11.85 -6.76 7.19
N GLY A 25 -10.76 -6.21 7.74
CA GLY A 25 -9.93 -6.90 8.73
C GLY A 25 -9.17 -8.10 8.18
N ARG A 26 -9.15 -8.31 6.85
CA ARG A 26 -8.43 -9.43 6.24
C ARG A 26 -6.92 -9.26 6.45
N ARG A 27 -6.20 -10.38 6.53
CA ARG A 27 -4.73 -10.34 6.61
C ARG A 27 -4.13 -10.03 5.24
N LEU A 28 -3.03 -9.30 5.26
CA LEU A 28 -2.15 -9.18 4.09
C LEU A 28 -1.48 -10.53 3.80
N THR A 29 -1.40 -10.86 2.51
CA THR A 29 -0.68 -12.00 1.97
C THR A 29 0.82 -11.71 1.92
N ARG A 30 1.61 -12.78 1.78
CA ARG A 30 3.06 -12.68 1.62
C ARG A 30 3.45 -11.83 0.40
N ASN A 31 2.79 -12.03 -0.74
CA ASN A 31 3.07 -11.29 -1.98
C ASN A 31 2.79 -9.79 -1.80
N GLU A 32 1.69 -9.41 -1.13
CA GLU A 32 1.37 -8.01 -0.83
C GLU A 32 2.45 -7.35 0.06
N LEU A 33 3.01 -8.09 1.02
CA LEU A 33 4.12 -7.61 1.86
C LEU A 33 5.45 -7.52 1.09
N GLU A 34 5.73 -8.48 0.21
CA GLU A 34 6.96 -8.50 -0.60
C GLU A 34 7.01 -7.35 -1.60
N MET A 35 5.89 -7.08 -2.28
CA MET A 35 5.73 -5.92 -3.16
C MET A 35 6.02 -4.60 -2.42
N ARG A 36 5.55 -4.46 -1.18
CA ARG A 36 5.84 -3.26 -0.37
C ARG A 36 7.32 -3.15 0.02
N ARG A 37 7.99 -4.26 0.30
CA ARG A 37 9.42 -4.28 0.61
C ARG A 37 10.27 -3.92 -0.61
N ALA A 38 9.88 -4.35 -1.80
CA ALA A 38 10.55 -3.97 -3.04
C ALA A 38 10.48 -2.46 -3.28
N LEU A 39 9.26 -1.88 -3.24
CA LEU A 39 9.06 -0.43 -3.37
C LEU A 39 9.83 0.37 -2.31
N GLY A 40 9.86 -0.11 -1.06
CA GLY A 40 10.62 0.54 0.00
C GLY A 40 12.13 0.50 -0.20
N ARG A 41 12.66 -0.49 -0.93
CA ARG A 41 14.09 -0.56 -1.29
C ARG A 41 14.43 0.35 -2.45
N GLU A 42 13.54 0.50 -3.44
CA GLU A 42 13.75 1.39 -4.58
C GLU A 42 13.68 2.88 -4.19
N ALA A 43 12.95 3.20 -3.11
CA ALA A 43 12.80 4.55 -2.60
C ALA A 43 13.88 5.01 -1.61
N ALA A 44 14.89 4.18 -1.29
CA ALA A 44 15.95 4.44 -0.30
C ALA A 44 17.30 4.72 -0.98
#